data_AF-A0A8T6WFK1-F1
#
_entry.id   AF-A0A8T6WFK1-F1
#
_cell.length_a   1.000
_cell.length_b   1.000
_cell.length_c   1.000
_cell.angle_alpha   90.00
_cell.angle_beta   90.00
_cell.angle_gamma   90.00
#
_symmetry.space_group_name_H-M   'P 1'
#
loop_
_entity.id
_entity.type
_entity.pdbx_description
1 polymer ?
#
loop_
_entity_poly.entity_id
_entity_poly.type
_entity_poly.pdbx_seq_one_letter_code
_entity_poly.pdbx_strand_id
1 'polypeptide(L)'
;MKDWLLEFLPESVYYDRNIYDEKDRVQGQQMAFDIDPENVKCPIHGTLEDKMKRCQGLGFCEIELEMVKEETIRLYQELIETFCSIRIVYSGRGYHIHIFDEASFNWSLKKRERFAEKIANRGFPIDEWVTSGDMRLIRLPHSLHGMISRIVTPLDFSELKSFEPIRDPRCVPRFLGC
;
A
#
# COMPACT_ATOMS: atom_id res chain seq x y z
N MET A 1 -20.63 -2.60 -10.63
CA MET A 1 -19.50 -1.81 -10.10
C MET A 1 -19.08 -0.69 -11.03
N LYS A 2 -18.70 -0.96 -12.29
CA LYS A 2 -18.25 0.09 -13.23
C LYS A 2 -19.25 1.24 -13.39
N ASP A 3 -20.53 0.93 -13.61
CA ASP A 3 -21.56 1.95 -13.83
C ASP A 3 -21.75 2.85 -12.60
N TRP A 4 -21.73 2.26 -11.41
CA TRP A 4 -21.74 2.98 -10.13
C TRP A 4 -20.55 3.94 -10.01
N LEU A 5 -19.33 3.51 -10.37
CA LEU A 5 -18.16 4.39 -10.31
C LEU A 5 -18.28 5.58 -11.29
N LEU A 6 -18.89 5.38 -12.45
CA LEU A 6 -19.12 6.43 -13.44
C LEU A 6 -20.24 7.40 -13.04
N GLU A 7 -21.20 6.94 -12.26
CA GLU A 7 -22.29 7.76 -11.73
C GLU A 7 -21.83 8.63 -10.54
N PHE A 8 -21.16 8.02 -9.56
CA PHE A 8 -20.81 8.69 -8.30
C PHE A 8 -19.48 9.46 -8.34
N LEU A 9 -18.57 9.13 -9.27
CA LEU A 9 -17.26 9.78 -9.45
C LEU A 9 -16.51 9.97 -8.12
N PRO A 10 -16.27 8.90 -7.35
CA PRO A 10 -15.66 9.02 -6.04
C PRO A 10 -14.23 9.56 -6.14
N GLU A 11 -13.83 10.36 -5.16
CA GLU A 11 -12.45 10.88 -5.05
C GLU A 11 -11.42 9.74 -4.95
N SER A 12 -11.77 8.62 -4.32
CA SER A 12 -10.94 7.43 -4.19
C SER A 12 -11.79 6.19 -4.03
N VAL A 13 -11.29 5.05 -4.53
CA VAL A 13 -11.99 3.76 -4.47
C VAL A 13 -11.18 2.78 -3.64
N TYR A 14 -11.86 2.05 -2.78
CA TYR A 14 -11.29 1.04 -1.89
C TYR A 14 -12.12 -0.25 -2.01
N TYR A 15 -11.51 -1.38 -1.72
CA TYR A 15 -12.21 -2.66 -1.56
C TYR A 15 -11.96 -3.25 -0.18
N ASP A 16 -12.93 -4.01 0.30
CA ASP A 16 -12.81 -4.76 1.56
C ASP A 16 -11.97 -6.03 1.32
N ARG A 17 -10.94 -6.21 2.13
CA ARG A 17 -10.04 -7.37 2.07
C ARG A 17 -10.63 -8.62 2.71
N ASN A 18 -11.78 -8.52 3.38
CA ASN A 18 -12.46 -9.68 3.95
C ASN A 18 -13.01 -10.60 2.86
N ILE A 19 -12.98 -11.89 3.14
CA ILE A 19 -13.66 -12.93 2.35
C ILE A 19 -14.94 -13.29 3.09
N TYR A 20 -16.05 -13.28 2.37
CA TYR A 20 -17.39 -13.51 2.90
C TYR A 20 -17.96 -14.83 2.37
N ASP A 21 -18.77 -15.50 3.18
CA ASP A 21 -19.62 -16.60 2.70
C ASP A 21 -20.92 -16.06 2.06
N GLU A 22 -21.77 -16.96 1.57
CA GLU A 22 -23.08 -16.62 0.96
C GLU A 22 -24.06 -15.92 1.92
N LYS A 23 -23.73 -15.83 3.22
CA LYS A 23 -24.52 -15.18 4.26
C LYS A 23 -23.86 -13.91 4.79
N ASP A 24 -22.91 -13.35 4.05
CA ASP A 24 -22.13 -12.15 4.41
C ASP A 24 -21.34 -12.30 5.72
N ARG A 25 -20.97 -13.52 6.11
CA ARG A 25 -20.14 -13.78 7.29
C ARG A 25 -18.68 -13.86 6.89
N VAL A 26 -17.82 -13.14 7.61
CA VAL A 26 -16.38 -13.13 7.39
C VAL A 26 -15.79 -14.52 7.63
N GLN A 27 -15.17 -15.11 6.60
CA GLN A 27 -14.47 -16.39 6.63
C GLN A 27 -12.95 -16.23 6.77
N GLY A 28 -12.44 -15.05 6.44
CA GLY A 28 -11.02 -14.73 6.47
C GLY A 28 -10.76 -13.35 5.90
N GLN A 29 -9.50 -12.98 5.79
CA GLN A 29 -9.11 -11.66 5.29
C GLN A 29 -7.78 -11.72 4.53
N GLN A 30 -7.68 -11.06 3.40
CA GLN A 30 -6.41 -10.88 2.71
C GLN A 30 -5.43 -10.08 3.59
N MET A 31 -4.22 -10.60 3.79
CA MET A 31 -3.14 -9.85 4.42
C MET A 31 -2.51 -8.89 3.39
N ALA A 32 -2.21 -7.67 3.82
CA ALA A 32 -1.43 -6.73 3.03
C ALA A 32 -0.59 -5.85 3.95
N PHE A 33 0.51 -5.34 3.41
CA PHE A 33 1.44 -4.42 4.05
C PHE A 33 1.33 -3.08 3.35
N ASP A 34 1.27 -1.99 4.11
CA ASP A 34 1.30 -0.63 3.59
C ASP A 34 2.63 0.04 3.96
N ILE A 35 3.32 0.55 2.95
CA ILE A 35 4.63 1.20 3.04
C ILE A 35 4.44 2.62 2.49
N ASP A 36 4.12 3.56 3.39
CA ASP A 36 3.87 4.95 3.05
C ASP A 36 5.05 5.84 3.50
N PRO A 37 5.42 6.87 2.72
CA PRO A 37 6.40 7.90 3.11
C PRO A 37 6.17 8.50 4.51
N GLU A 38 4.95 8.48 5.02
CA GLU A 38 4.59 8.90 6.39
C GLU A 38 5.38 8.13 7.47
N ASN A 39 5.80 6.90 7.18
CA ASN A 39 6.45 5.99 8.13
C ASN A 39 7.99 6.00 8.03
N VAL A 40 8.60 6.85 7.18
CA VAL A 40 10.05 6.97 7.06
C VAL A 40 10.57 8.32 7.53
N LYS A 41 11.84 8.35 7.95
CA LYS A 41 12.53 9.59 8.35
C LYS A 41 13.42 10.10 7.22
N CYS A 42 12.96 11.14 6.52
CA CYS A 42 13.75 11.80 5.49
C CYS A 42 15.02 12.41 6.09
N PRO A 43 16.22 12.22 5.50
CA PRO A 43 17.45 12.83 6.00
C PRO A 43 17.46 14.38 5.89
N ILE A 44 16.66 14.94 4.98
CA ILE A 44 16.57 16.39 4.74
C ILE A 44 15.37 16.99 5.48
N HIS A 45 14.22 16.31 5.45
CA HIS A 45 12.96 16.83 5.97
C HIS A 45 12.54 16.23 7.31
N GLY A 46 13.30 15.32 7.91
CA GLY A 46 12.93 14.70 9.19
C GLY A 46 11.72 13.76 9.06
N THR A 47 10.98 13.59 10.15
CA THR A 47 9.77 12.75 10.21
C THR A 47 8.53 13.51 9.71
N LEU A 48 7.42 12.80 9.54
CA LEU A 48 6.11 13.42 9.32
C LEU A 48 5.77 14.43 10.43
N GLU A 49 6.06 14.10 11.70
CA GLU A 49 5.82 15.00 12.83
C GLU A 49 6.60 16.32 12.69
N ASP A 50 7.87 16.25 12.26
CA ASP A 50 8.70 17.44 12.02
C ASP A 50 8.15 18.31 10.89
N LYS A 51 7.57 17.70 9.84
CA LYS A 51 6.91 18.42 8.74
C LYS A 51 5.62 19.09 9.19
N MET A 52 4.81 18.40 9.99
CA MET A 52 3.57 18.95 10.53
C MET A 52 3.84 20.14 11.46
N LYS A 53 4.87 20.06 12.31
CA LYS A 53 5.32 21.19 13.15
C LYS A 53 5.74 22.42 12.34
N ARG A 54 6.21 22.23 11.11
CA ARG A 54 6.57 23.31 10.17
C ARG A 54 5.45 23.70 9.21
N CYS A 55 4.24 23.19 9.41
CA CYS A 55 3.07 23.41 8.55
C CYS A 55 3.31 23.03 7.07
N GLN A 56 4.13 22.01 6.80
CA GLN A 56 4.44 21.55 5.44
C GLN A 56 3.45 20.51 4.89
N GLY A 57 2.56 19.99 5.73
CA GLY A 57 1.49 19.07 5.33
C GLY A 57 1.99 17.71 4.81
N LEU A 58 1.15 17.03 4.02
CA LEU A 58 1.37 15.67 3.48
C LEU A 58 2.14 15.66 2.14
N GLY A 59 3.06 16.63 1.96
CA GLY A 59 3.96 16.65 0.83
C GLY A 59 5.19 15.77 1.09
N PHE A 60 5.51 14.90 0.14
CA PHE A 60 6.70 14.03 0.19
C PHE A 60 7.65 14.38 -0.94
N CYS A 61 8.95 14.40 -0.63
CA CYS A 61 10.00 14.65 -1.61
C CYS A 61 10.40 13.34 -2.32
N GLU A 62 11.12 13.46 -3.43
CA GLU A 62 11.58 12.30 -4.21
C GLU A 62 12.43 11.32 -3.38
N ILE A 63 13.18 11.84 -2.40
CA ILE A 63 13.99 11.02 -1.49
C ILE A 63 13.10 10.07 -0.68
N GLU A 64 11.97 10.54 -0.17
CA GLU A 64 11.06 9.71 0.62
C GLU A 64 10.37 8.65 -0.25
N LEU A 65 9.99 9.02 -1.47
CA LEU A 65 9.42 8.09 -2.45
C LEU A 65 10.44 6.99 -2.82
N GLU A 66 11.72 7.34 -2.95
CA GLU A 66 12.78 6.38 -3.20
C GLU A 66 13.03 5.47 -1.99
N MET A 67 13.09 6.03 -0.79
CA MET A 67 13.24 5.27 0.46
C MET A 67 12.13 4.22 0.62
N VAL A 68 10.87 4.57 0.38
CA VAL A 68 9.78 3.59 0.48
C VAL A 68 9.84 2.55 -0.63
N LYS A 69 10.34 2.88 -1.82
CA LYS A 69 10.59 1.91 -2.89
C LYS A 69 11.67 0.91 -2.49
N GLU A 70 12.78 1.37 -1.93
CA GLU A 70 13.87 0.53 -1.43
C GLU A 70 13.40 -0.40 -0.29
N GLU A 71 12.64 0.12 0.67
CA GLU A 71 12.07 -0.69 1.75
C GLU A 71 11.01 -1.67 1.24
N THR A 72 10.23 -1.32 0.21
CA THR A 72 9.30 -2.25 -0.45
C THR A 72 10.06 -3.40 -1.11
N ILE A 73 11.19 -3.13 -1.76
CA ILE A 73 12.05 -4.17 -2.36
C ILE A 73 12.60 -5.10 -1.27
N ARG A 74 13.16 -4.55 -0.17
CA ARG A 74 13.66 -5.34 0.95
C ARG A 74 12.54 -6.17 1.58
N LEU A 75 11.36 -5.59 1.79
CA LEU A 75 10.23 -6.28 2.40
C LEU A 75 9.69 -7.38 1.50
N TYR A 76 9.60 -7.17 0.19
CA TYR A 76 9.23 -8.23 -0.74
C TYR A 76 10.20 -9.42 -0.64
N GLN A 77 11.51 -9.16 -0.62
CA GLN A 77 12.53 -10.23 -0.48
C GLN A 77 12.41 -11.00 0.83
N GLU A 78 12.01 -10.33 1.91
CA GLU A 78 11.71 -10.98 3.19
C GLU A 78 10.44 -11.84 3.11
N LEU A 79 9.38 -11.33 2.49
CA LEU A 79 8.08 -12.00 2.47
C LEU A 79 8.06 -13.25 1.58
N ILE A 80 8.86 -13.29 0.49
CA ILE A 80 8.96 -14.48 -0.38
C ILE A 80 9.59 -15.69 0.32
N GLU A 81 10.26 -15.51 1.47
CA GLU A 81 10.73 -16.64 2.28
C GLU A 81 9.57 -17.37 2.97
N THR A 82 8.41 -16.71 3.12
CA THR A 82 7.24 -17.23 3.84
C THR A 82 6.02 -17.45 2.94
N PHE A 83 5.83 -16.63 1.90
CA PHE A 83 4.63 -16.58 1.07
C PHE A 83 4.95 -16.83 -0.41
N CYS A 84 4.06 -17.52 -1.11
CA CYS A 84 4.25 -17.90 -2.50
C CYS A 84 3.51 -16.98 -3.49
N SER A 85 2.43 -16.34 -3.06
CA SER A 85 1.55 -15.56 -3.93
C SER A 85 1.51 -14.11 -3.44
N ILE A 86 2.37 -13.27 -4.02
CA ILE A 86 2.57 -11.88 -3.60
C ILE A 86 2.33 -10.95 -4.78
N ARG A 87 1.68 -9.80 -4.57
CA ARG A 87 1.58 -8.73 -5.57
C ARG A 87 1.95 -7.38 -4.99
N ILE A 88 2.67 -6.58 -5.76
CA ILE A 88 3.02 -5.21 -5.40
C ILE A 88 2.08 -4.27 -6.13
N VAL A 89 1.65 -3.23 -5.44
CA VAL A 89 0.81 -2.17 -6.01
C VAL A 89 1.37 -0.83 -5.56
N TYR A 90 1.72 0.04 -6.49
CA TYR A 90 1.95 1.44 -6.19
C TYR A 90 0.60 2.09 -5.79
N SER A 91 0.51 2.55 -4.54
CA SER A 91 -0.73 3.08 -3.96
C SER A 91 -1.02 4.53 -4.36
N GLY A 92 -0.05 5.19 -4.98
CA GLY A 92 -0.06 6.61 -5.32
C GLY A 92 1.04 7.41 -4.59
N ARG A 93 1.27 7.15 -3.31
CA ARG A 93 2.39 7.79 -2.57
C ARG A 93 3.41 6.78 -2.09
N GLY A 94 2.96 5.59 -1.77
CA GLY A 94 3.79 4.47 -1.34
C GLY A 94 3.43 3.20 -2.09
N TYR A 95 3.57 2.08 -1.40
CA TYR A 95 3.32 0.76 -1.97
C TYR A 95 2.50 -0.09 -1.02
N HIS A 96 1.62 -0.90 -1.60
CA HIS A 96 1.01 -2.02 -0.93
C HIS A 96 1.67 -3.31 -1.40
N ILE A 97 1.91 -4.23 -0.48
CA ILE A 97 2.24 -5.63 -0.80
C ILE A 97 1.06 -6.49 -0.35
N HIS A 98 0.40 -7.14 -1.30
CA HIS A 98 -0.75 -8.02 -1.06
C HIS A 98 -0.31 -9.48 -1.04
N ILE A 99 -0.73 -10.22 -0.02
CA ILE A 99 -0.51 -11.66 0.10
C ILE A 99 -1.78 -12.38 -0.35
N PHE A 100 -1.67 -13.28 -1.31
CA PHE A 100 -2.78 -14.06 -1.88
C PHE A 100 -2.72 -15.54 -1.49
N ASP A 101 -1.78 -15.94 -0.62
CA ASP A 101 -1.75 -17.27 -0.03
C ASP A 101 -3.02 -17.49 0.81
N GLU A 102 -3.97 -18.28 0.31
CA GLU A 102 -5.27 -18.52 0.98
C GLU A 102 -5.11 -19.08 2.39
N ALA A 103 -4.06 -19.86 2.64
CA ALA A 103 -3.71 -20.38 3.96
C ALA A 103 -3.37 -19.29 4.99
N SER A 104 -3.10 -18.05 4.54
CA SER A 104 -2.92 -16.89 5.42
C SER A 104 -4.24 -16.23 5.81
N PHE A 105 -5.32 -16.43 5.05
CA PHE A 105 -6.55 -15.65 5.22
C PHE A 105 -7.28 -15.98 6.52
N ASN A 106 -7.16 -17.21 7.00
CA ASN A 106 -7.77 -17.67 8.25
C ASN A 106 -6.88 -17.45 9.49
N TRP A 107 -5.72 -16.78 9.37
CA TRP A 107 -4.89 -16.48 10.53
C TRP A 107 -5.67 -15.64 11.53
N SER A 108 -5.63 -16.06 12.80
CA SER A 108 -6.23 -15.30 13.91
C SER A 108 -5.59 -13.92 14.04
N LEU A 109 -6.35 -12.95 14.56
CA LEU A 109 -5.88 -11.59 14.81
C LEU A 109 -4.54 -11.58 15.56
N LYS A 110 -4.46 -12.33 16.68
CA LYS A 110 -3.22 -12.48 17.47
C LYS A 110 -2.02 -13.00 16.66
N LYS A 111 -2.24 -13.89 15.69
CA LYS A 111 -1.17 -14.39 14.82
C LYS A 111 -0.72 -13.30 13.85
N ARG A 112 -1.65 -12.49 13.33
CA ARG A 112 -1.35 -11.37 12.43
C ARG A 112 -0.63 -10.25 13.15
N GLU A 113 -1.11 -9.83 14.32
CA GLU A 113 -0.46 -8.85 15.19
C GLU A 113 0.99 -9.25 15.47
N ARG A 114 1.22 -10.50 15.93
CA ARG A 114 2.58 -11.00 16.17
C ARG A 114 3.44 -11.02 14.91
N PHE A 115 2.86 -11.27 13.75
CA PHE A 115 3.59 -11.23 12.49
C PHE A 115 3.93 -9.80 12.07
N ALA A 116 2.98 -8.87 12.18
CA ALA A 116 3.18 -7.45 11.94
C ALA A 116 4.28 -6.89 12.85
N GLU A 117 4.20 -7.15 14.16
CA GLU A 117 5.22 -6.78 15.14
C GLU A 117 6.59 -7.37 14.79
N LYS A 118 6.65 -8.64 14.36
CA LYS A 118 7.90 -9.28 13.93
C LYS A 118 8.52 -8.54 12.75
N ILE A 119 7.71 -8.17 11.75
CA ILE A 119 8.18 -7.43 10.57
C ILE A 119 8.63 -6.01 10.97
N ALA A 120 7.84 -5.28 11.75
CA ALA A 120 8.19 -3.95 12.23
C ALA A 120 9.50 -3.96 13.07
N ASN A 121 9.67 -4.93 13.98
CA ASN A 121 10.88 -5.10 14.79
C ASN A 121 12.15 -5.42 13.98
N ARG A 122 12.00 -5.84 12.72
CA ARG A 122 13.14 -6.01 11.80
C ARG A 122 13.51 -4.72 11.07
N GLY A 123 12.85 -3.62 11.39
CA GLY A 123 13.12 -2.28 10.86
C GLY A 123 12.38 -1.95 9.57
N PHE A 124 11.32 -2.69 9.22
CA PHE A 124 10.48 -2.37 8.07
C PHE A 124 9.44 -1.29 8.44
N PRO A 125 9.30 -0.21 7.66
CA PRO A 125 8.38 0.90 7.97
C PRO A 125 6.94 0.60 7.53
N ILE A 126 6.39 -0.53 7.99
CA ILE A 126 5.03 -0.94 7.67
C ILE A 126 4.01 -0.26 8.59
N ASP A 127 2.79 -0.06 8.10
CA ASP A 127 1.63 0.15 8.98
C ASP A 127 1.18 -1.20 9.58
N GLU A 128 1.41 -1.38 10.88
CA GLU A 128 1.01 -2.58 11.61
C GLU A 128 -0.50 -2.76 11.67
N TRP A 129 -1.30 -1.69 11.66
CA TRP A 129 -2.77 -1.73 11.73
C TRP A 129 -3.39 -2.22 10.41
N VAL A 130 -2.73 -1.93 9.28
CA VAL A 130 -3.07 -2.54 7.98
C VAL A 130 -2.68 -4.01 7.95
N THR A 131 -1.54 -4.37 8.53
CA THR A 131 -0.99 -5.72 8.49
C THR A 131 -1.73 -6.68 9.42
N SER A 132 -2.08 -6.24 10.64
CA SER A 132 -2.84 -6.99 11.65
C SER A 132 -4.24 -7.34 11.16
N GLY A 133 -4.82 -6.50 10.29
CA GLY A 133 -6.13 -6.70 9.69
C GLY A 133 -7.24 -5.82 10.25
N ASP A 134 -6.93 -4.91 11.16
CA ASP A 134 -7.90 -3.97 11.72
C ASP A 134 -8.39 -2.97 10.66
N MET A 135 -7.49 -2.46 9.81
CA MET A 135 -7.89 -1.69 8.62
C MET A 135 -8.29 -2.63 7.49
N ARG A 136 -9.58 -2.90 7.32
CA ARG A 136 -10.04 -3.87 6.29
C ARG A 136 -10.06 -3.32 4.86
N LEU A 137 -10.14 -2.00 4.68
CA LEU A 137 -10.24 -1.38 3.36
C LEU A 137 -8.85 -1.05 2.80
N ILE A 138 -8.65 -1.32 1.52
CA ILE A 138 -7.41 -0.96 0.81
C ILE A 138 -7.72 -0.40 -0.57
N ARG A 139 -6.87 0.52 -1.04
CA ARG A 139 -7.12 1.26 -2.29
C ARG A 139 -7.19 0.30 -3.48
N LEU A 140 -8.22 0.44 -4.31
CA LEU A 140 -8.47 -0.45 -5.44
C LEU A 140 -7.42 -0.22 -6.54
N PRO A 141 -6.73 -1.27 -7.02
CA PRO A 141 -5.86 -1.17 -8.19
C PRO A 141 -6.59 -0.58 -9.42
N HIS A 142 -5.87 0.21 -10.20
CA HIS A 142 -6.37 0.98 -11.35
C HIS A 142 -7.35 2.12 -11.03
N SER A 143 -7.64 2.38 -9.75
CA SER A 143 -8.37 3.58 -9.34
C SER A 143 -7.47 4.83 -9.30
N LEU A 144 -8.08 6.00 -9.09
CA LEU A 144 -7.37 7.25 -8.88
C LEU A 144 -7.14 7.49 -7.38
N HIS A 145 -5.92 7.85 -7.00
CA HIS A 145 -5.64 8.48 -5.71
C HIS A 145 -5.94 9.98 -5.81
N GLY A 146 -7.12 10.39 -5.32
CA GLY A 146 -7.65 11.76 -5.49
C GLY A 146 -6.70 12.88 -5.05
N MET A 147 -6.11 12.76 -3.86
CA MET A 147 -5.22 13.81 -3.29
C MET A 147 -4.02 14.20 -4.16
N ILE A 148 -3.50 13.28 -4.98
CA ILE A 148 -2.26 13.49 -5.76
C ILE A 148 -2.46 13.23 -7.26
N SER A 149 -3.69 12.89 -7.68
CA SER A 149 -4.03 12.57 -9.06
C SER A 149 -3.06 11.56 -9.71
N ARG A 150 -2.86 10.42 -9.04
CA ARG A 150 -2.08 9.29 -9.57
C ARG A 150 -2.91 8.02 -9.64
N ILE A 151 -2.68 7.23 -10.68
CA ILE A 151 -3.33 5.94 -10.87
C ILE A 151 -2.63 4.91 -9.99
N VAL A 152 -3.44 4.17 -9.22
CA VAL A 152 -2.99 3.04 -8.41
C VAL A 152 -2.57 1.92 -9.35
N THR A 153 -1.28 1.57 -9.35
CA THR A 153 -0.71 0.78 -10.45
C THR A 153 -0.10 -0.52 -9.91
N PRO A 154 -0.62 -1.70 -10.28
CA PRO A 154 0.06 -2.97 -10.03
C PRO A 154 1.43 -3.00 -10.70
N LEU A 155 2.40 -3.60 -10.02
CA LEU A 155 3.77 -3.72 -10.49
C LEU A 155 4.26 -5.15 -10.32
N ASP A 156 5.00 -5.64 -11.31
CA ASP A 156 5.84 -6.82 -11.15
C ASP A 156 7.11 -6.47 -10.37
N PHE A 157 7.66 -7.44 -9.62
CA PHE A 157 8.88 -7.21 -8.85
C PHE A 157 10.08 -6.79 -9.72
N SER A 158 10.15 -7.27 -10.96
CA SER A 158 11.19 -6.89 -11.94
C SER A 158 11.12 -5.42 -12.32
N GLU A 159 9.92 -4.82 -12.32
CA GLU A 159 9.70 -3.42 -12.68
C GLU A 159 10.03 -2.48 -11.53
N LEU A 160 9.87 -2.93 -10.28
CA LEU A 160 9.97 -2.10 -9.08
C LEU A 160 11.32 -1.37 -8.97
N LYS A 161 12.42 -1.97 -9.44
CA LYS A 161 13.76 -1.34 -9.37
C LYS A 161 13.89 -0.10 -10.28
N SER A 162 13.30 -0.15 -11.47
CA SER A 162 13.34 0.94 -12.45
C SER A 162 12.10 1.83 -12.41
N PHE A 163 11.15 1.54 -11.52
CA PHE A 163 9.91 2.28 -11.42
C PHE A 163 10.15 3.69 -10.84
N GLU A 164 9.73 4.71 -11.58
CA GLU A 164 9.77 6.12 -11.18
C GLU A 164 8.33 6.65 -11.02
N PRO A 165 7.75 6.66 -9.80
CA PRO A 165 6.31 6.94 -9.62
C PRO A 165 5.86 8.32 -10.11
N ILE A 166 6.76 9.31 -10.11
CA ILE A 166 6.46 10.67 -10.56
C ILE A 166 6.33 10.73 -12.09
N ARG A 167 7.13 9.94 -12.81
CA ARG A 167 7.33 10.04 -14.26
C ARG A 167 6.74 8.88 -15.05
N ASP A 168 6.38 7.78 -14.40
CA ASP A 168 5.82 6.62 -15.06
C ASP A 168 4.46 6.98 -15.68
N PRO A 169 4.31 6.90 -17.01
CA PRO A 169 3.09 7.31 -17.70
C PRO A 169 1.87 6.46 -17.31
N ARG A 170 2.07 5.24 -16.79
CA ARG A 170 0.97 4.39 -16.29
C ARG A 170 0.31 4.97 -15.05
N CYS A 171 1.05 5.77 -14.28
CA CYS A 171 0.56 6.43 -13.06
C CYS A 171 -0.09 7.78 -13.34
N VAL A 172 0.09 8.35 -14.54
CA VAL A 172 -0.41 9.68 -14.90
C VAL A 172 -1.75 9.56 -15.61
N PRO A 173 -2.85 10.10 -15.06
CA PRO A 173 -4.13 10.09 -15.74
C PRO A 173 -4.09 10.99 -16.99
N ARG A 174 -4.87 10.61 -18.02
CA ARG A 174 -4.88 11.33 -19.31
C ARG A 174 -5.20 12.82 -19.22
N PHE A 175 -5.96 13.26 -18.20
CA PHE A 175 -6.27 14.67 -18.02
C PHE A 175 -5.08 15.50 -17.48
N LEU A 176 -3.99 14.86 -17.05
CA LEU A 176 -2.73 15.51 -16.67
C LEU A 176 -1.63 15.38 -17.73
N GLY A 177 -1.72 14.41 -18.65
CA GLY A 177 -0.77 14.26 -19.74
C GLY A 177 -1.09 15.22 -20.88
N CYS A 178 -0.24 16.22 -21.11
CA CYS A 178 -0.19 17.01 -22.34
C CYS A 178 0.91 16.46 -23.25
#